data_AF-A0A8T3UUN7-F1
#
_entry.id   AF-A0A8T3UUN7-F1
#
_cell.length_a   1.000
_cell.length_b   1.000
_cell.length_c   1.000
_cell.angle_alpha   90.00
_cell.angle_beta   90.00
_cell.angle_gamma   90.00
#
_symmetry.space_group_name_H-M   'P 1'
#
loop_
_entity.id
_entity.type
_entity.pdbx_description
1 polymer ?
#
loop_
_entity_poly.entity_id
_entity_poly.type
_entity_poly.pdbx_seq_one_letter_code
_entity_poly.pdbx_strand_id
1 'polypeptide(L)'
;MLLLISPINREEALESIKGGADIVDVKNPKEGSLGANFPWVIKEIRELTPEDKLVSATLGDVPYKPGTVSLAAMGAHVSGADYIKVGLYGTKDHDEAVEVMENVVKTVKDVSEDTIIVAAGYADAHRVGAVGPMEIPKVAKDAGCDLAMLDTAVKDGHTLFDYLDIDQLKEFVEEAHSYGLLTALAGSVKKEQLKPLHDIGCDVVGIRGAACVGGDRNTGKIHHTAVAELKELCDSF
;
A
#
# COMPACT_ATOMS: atom_id res chain seq x y z
N MET A 1 7.57 -4.36 12.84
CA MET A 1 6.70 -3.89 11.72
C MET A 1 7.54 -3.84 10.45
N LEU A 2 7.02 -4.28 9.30
CA LEU A 2 7.71 -4.22 8.01
C LEU A 2 7.71 -2.79 7.43
N LEU A 3 8.80 -2.41 6.78
CA LEU A 3 8.95 -1.13 6.09
C LEU A 3 8.71 -1.28 4.59
N LEU A 4 7.64 -0.62 4.11
CA LEU A 4 7.34 -0.49 2.69
C LEU A 4 7.73 0.90 2.18
N ILE A 5 8.56 0.95 1.13
CA ILE A 5 8.98 2.20 0.50
C ILE A 5 8.46 2.27 -0.93
N SER A 6 7.82 3.39 -1.31
CA SER A 6 7.25 3.57 -2.66
C SER A 6 8.13 4.42 -3.61
N PRO A 7 9.09 3.83 -4.36
CA PRO A 7 9.82 4.53 -5.40
C PRO A 7 8.98 4.81 -6.66
N ILE A 8 9.37 5.82 -7.45
CA ILE A 8 8.72 6.12 -8.76
C ILE A 8 9.57 5.77 -9.97
N ASN A 9 10.81 5.35 -9.76
CA ASN A 9 11.74 4.99 -10.83
C ASN A 9 12.81 4.03 -10.29
N ARG A 10 13.63 3.54 -11.22
CA ARG A 10 14.76 2.64 -10.94
C ARG A 10 15.75 3.20 -9.91
N GLU A 11 16.11 4.48 -10.00
CA GLU A 11 17.09 5.10 -9.10
C GLU A 11 16.60 5.06 -7.65
N GLU A 12 15.35 5.48 -7.42
CA GLU A 12 14.72 5.43 -6.10
C GLU A 12 14.53 4.00 -5.59
N ALA A 13 14.23 3.04 -6.46
CA ALA A 13 14.12 1.64 -6.07
C ALA A 13 15.45 1.09 -5.54
N LEU A 14 16.56 1.39 -6.22
CA LEU A 14 17.91 1.02 -5.74
C LEU A 14 18.24 1.65 -4.39
N GLU A 15 17.88 2.92 -4.20
CA GLU A 15 18.08 3.60 -2.90
C GLU A 15 17.22 3.00 -1.80
N SER A 16 15.99 2.57 -2.12
CA SER A 16 15.08 1.88 -1.19
C SER A 16 15.67 0.53 -0.74
N ILE A 17 16.18 -0.25 -1.70
CA ILE A 17 16.81 -1.56 -1.45
C ILE A 17 18.05 -1.40 -0.58
N LYS A 18 18.96 -0.47 -0.95
CA LYS A 18 20.19 -0.20 -0.20
C LYS A 18 19.92 0.25 1.23
N GLY A 19 18.85 1.02 1.44
CA GLY A 19 18.44 1.47 2.77
C GLY A 19 17.77 0.39 3.62
N GLY A 20 17.52 -0.80 3.07
CA GLY A 20 16.98 -1.92 3.84
C GLY A 20 15.45 -2.01 3.87
N ALA A 21 14.73 -1.35 2.94
CA ALA A 21 13.28 -1.54 2.80
C ALA A 21 12.91 -3.03 2.67
N ASP A 22 11.89 -3.48 3.38
CA ASP A 22 11.42 -4.88 3.33
C ASP A 22 10.57 -5.13 2.07
N ILE A 23 9.77 -4.12 1.69
CA ILE A 23 8.91 -4.15 0.51
C ILE A 23 9.19 -2.92 -0.36
N VAL A 24 9.43 -3.13 -1.66
CA VAL A 24 9.60 -2.07 -2.66
C VAL A 24 8.30 -1.90 -3.45
N ASP A 25 7.61 -0.77 -3.27
CA ASP A 25 6.27 -0.52 -3.79
C ASP A 25 6.26 0.34 -5.07
N VAL A 26 6.08 -0.33 -6.20
CA VAL A 26 6.04 0.26 -7.53
C VAL A 26 4.70 0.94 -7.76
N LYS A 27 4.71 2.27 -7.77
CA LYS A 27 3.52 3.09 -8.09
C LYS A 27 3.86 4.28 -8.98
N ASN A 28 2.82 4.95 -9.47
CA ASN A 28 2.91 6.13 -10.32
C ASN A 28 2.02 7.27 -9.78
N PRO A 29 2.58 8.21 -9.00
CA PRO A 29 1.86 9.34 -8.46
C PRO A 29 1.20 10.26 -9.50
N LYS A 30 1.60 10.17 -10.78
CA LYS A 30 0.95 10.92 -11.87
C LYS A 30 -0.46 10.40 -12.19
N GLU A 31 -0.77 9.17 -11.79
CA GLU A 31 -2.06 8.51 -12.00
C GLU A 31 -2.90 8.44 -10.71
N GLY A 32 -2.52 9.19 -9.67
CA GLY A 32 -3.25 9.23 -8.40
C GLY A 32 -2.42 8.76 -7.22
N SER A 33 -3.07 8.59 -6.07
CA SER A 33 -2.41 8.19 -4.82
C SER A 33 -1.76 6.81 -4.92
N LEU A 34 -2.53 5.85 -5.45
CA LEU A 34 -2.14 4.47 -5.73
C LEU A 34 -2.09 4.22 -7.25
N GLY A 35 -1.81 5.25 -8.06
CA GLY A 35 -1.73 5.17 -9.51
C GLY A 35 -0.81 4.04 -10.00
N ALA A 36 -1.22 3.30 -11.02
CA ALA A 36 -0.49 2.14 -11.52
C ALA A 36 0.76 2.54 -12.28
N ASN A 37 1.84 1.77 -12.15
CA ASN A 37 2.99 1.88 -13.04
C ASN A 37 2.92 0.84 -14.17
N PHE A 38 3.81 0.97 -15.15
CA PHE A 38 3.81 0.11 -16.32
C PHE A 38 4.40 -1.28 -16.02
N PRO A 39 3.96 -2.34 -16.74
CA PRO A 39 4.48 -3.70 -16.59
C PRO A 39 6.02 -3.81 -16.65
N TRP A 40 6.66 -3.11 -17.58
CA TRP A 40 8.13 -3.15 -17.71
C TRP A 40 8.85 -2.49 -16.54
N VAL A 41 8.23 -1.53 -15.86
CA VAL A 41 8.81 -0.89 -14.66
C VAL A 41 8.70 -1.84 -13.47
N ILE A 42 7.56 -2.50 -13.29
CA ILE A 42 7.38 -3.53 -12.25
C ILE A 42 8.42 -4.63 -12.45
N LYS A 43 8.54 -5.13 -13.67
CA LYS A 43 9.52 -6.17 -14.02
C LYS A 43 10.96 -5.75 -13.77
N GLU A 44 11.35 -4.56 -14.22
CA GLU A 44 12.69 -4.03 -13.99
C GLU A 44 12.99 -3.92 -12.48
N ILE A 45 12.04 -3.43 -11.67
CA ILE A 45 12.24 -3.31 -10.22
C ILE A 45 12.31 -4.69 -9.57
N ARG A 46 11.51 -5.67 -9.99
CA ARG A 46 11.60 -7.05 -9.50
C ARG A 46 12.95 -7.68 -9.81
N GLU A 47 13.49 -7.48 -11.02
CA GLU A 47 14.82 -7.98 -11.41
C GLU A 47 15.96 -7.34 -10.59
N LEU A 48 15.78 -6.12 -10.10
CA LEU A 48 16.75 -5.42 -9.26
C LEU A 48 16.62 -5.75 -7.76
N THR A 49 15.44 -6.22 -7.34
CA THR A 49 15.12 -6.46 -5.93
C THR A 49 15.63 -7.86 -5.52
N PRO A 50 16.46 -7.97 -4.47
CA PRO A 50 16.90 -9.26 -3.93
C PRO A 50 15.75 -10.24 -3.63
N GLU A 51 15.98 -11.55 -3.78
CA GLU A 51 14.95 -12.59 -3.60
C GLU A 51 14.37 -12.63 -2.18
N ASP A 52 15.12 -12.18 -1.18
CA ASP A 52 14.68 -12.08 0.22
C ASP A 52 13.82 -10.82 0.51
N LYS A 53 13.57 -9.99 -0.51
CA LYS A 53 12.73 -8.79 -0.44
C LYS A 53 11.56 -8.89 -1.41
N LEU A 54 10.47 -8.23 -1.04
CA LEU A 54 9.20 -8.29 -1.76
C LEU A 54 9.01 -7.07 -2.66
N VAL A 55 8.31 -7.24 -3.78
CA VAL A 55 7.87 -6.16 -4.66
C VAL A 55 6.36 -6.04 -4.58
N SER A 56 5.90 -4.83 -4.24
CA SER A 56 4.49 -4.44 -4.30
C SER A 56 4.23 -3.64 -5.57
N ALA A 57 3.05 -3.79 -6.17
CA ALA A 57 2.61 -2.98 -7.29
C ALA A 57 1.15 -2.53 -7.09
N THR A 58 0.89 -1.26 -7.39
CA THR A 58 -0.47 -0.71 -7.34
C THR A 58 -1.19 -0.87 -8.67
N LEU A 59 -2.50 -1.13 -8.63
CA LEU A 59 -3.35 -1.23 -9.82
C LEU A 59 -4.04 0.09 -10.19
N GLY A 60 -3.87 1.13 -9.39
CA GLY A 60 -4.50 2.43 -9.58
C GLY A 60 -5.42 2.83 -8.43
N ASP A 61 -5.83 4.09 -8.48
CA ASP A 61 -7.05 4.57 -7.84
C ASP A 61 -8.23 4.08 -8.73
N VAL A 62 -8.70 2.86 -8.50
CA VAL A 62 -9.51 2.13 -9.49
C VAL A 62 -10.97 2.58 -9.52
N PRO A 63 -11.62 2.59 -10.71
CA PRO A 63 -13.07 2.72 -10.80
C PRO A 63 -13.76 1.41 -10.37
N TYR A 64 -15.08 1.46 -10.15
CA TYR A 64 -15.91 0.25 -10.06
C TYR A 64 -16.03 -0.40 -11.45
N LYS A 65 -15.01 -1.20 -11.81
CA LYS A 65 -14.91 -1.98 -13.05
C LYS A 65 -14.22 -3.33 -12.77
N PRO A 66 -14.88 -4.28 -12.07
CA PRO A 66 -14.24 -5.51 -11.59
C PRO A 66 -13.40 -6.23 -12.65
N GLY A 67 -13.95 -6.49 -13.84
CA GLY A 67 -13.20 -7.15 -14.92
C GLY A 67 -11.96 -6.40 -15.42
N THR A 68 -11.98 -5.06 -15.45
CA THR A 68 -10.79 -4.26 -15.82
C THR A 68 -9.72 -4.37 -14.75
N VAL A 69 -10.12 -4.31 -13.47
CA VAL A 69 -9.18 -4.41 -12.34
C VAL A 69 -8.59 -5.81 -12.25
N SER A 70 -9.37 -6.86 -12.48
CA SER A 70 -8.87 -8.25 -12.58
C SER A 70 -7.82 -8.43 -13.66
N LEU A 71 -8.05 -7.88 -14.86
CA LEU A 71 -7.05 -7.93 -15.95
C LEU A 71 -5.77 -7.17 -15.56
N ALA A 72 -5.89 -6.03 -14.90
CA ALA A 72 -4.74 -5.28 -14.38
C ALA A 72 -3.99 -6.06 -13.29
N ALA A 73 -4.71 -6.76 -12.41
CA ALA A 73 -4.12 -7.61 -11.36
C ALA A 73 -3.26 -8.72 -11.96
N MET A 74 -3.80 -9.44 -12.96
CA MET A 74 -3.02 -10.43 -13.70
C MET A 74 -1.79 -9.79 -14.36
N GLY A 75 -1.95 -8.60 -14.95
CA GLY A 75 -0.84 -7.83 -15.53
C GLY A 75 0.27 -7.51 -14.52
N ALA A 76 -0.08 -7.09 -13.30
CA ALA A 76 0.88 -6.83 -12.22
C ALA A 76 1.56 -8.12 -11.74
N HIS A 77 0.79 -9.20 -11.55
CA HIS A 77 1.29 -10.51 -11.15
C HIS A 77 2.34 -11.03 -12.15
N VAL A 78 2.01 -11.10 -13.45
CA VAL A 78 2.95 -11.60 -14.48
C VAL A 78 4.17 -10.69 -14.67
N SER A 79 4.09 -9.44 -14.21
CA SER A 79 5.21 -8.51 -14.21
C SER A 79 6.14 -8.70 -13.01
N GLY A 80 5.79 -9.56 -12.05
CA GLY A 80 6.63 -9.93 -10.92
C GLY A 80 6.27 -9.24 -9.59
N ALA A 81 5.02 -8.80 -9.42
CA ALA A 81 4.55 -8.27 -8.14
C ALA A 81 4.20 -9.42 -7.17
N ASP A 82 4.78 -9.38 -5.97
CA ASP A 82 4.46 -10.27 -4.86
C ASP A 82 3.25 -9.76 -4.06
N TYR A 83 3.08 -8.44 -4.02
CA TYR A 83 1.94 -7.74 -3.42
C TYR A 83 1.18 -6.97 -4.51
N ILE A 84 -0.12 -7.19 -4.62
CA ILE A 84 -1.00 -6.49 -5.57
C ILE A 84 -1.98 -5.63 -4.80
N LYS A 85 -1.88 -4.31 -5.00
CA LYS A 85 -2.59 -3.31 -4.22
C LYS A 85 -3.66 -2.59 -5.02
N VAL A 86 -4.89 -2.66 -4.55
CA VAL A 86 -6.07 -2.10 -5.22
C VAL A 86 -6.56 -0.89 -4.43
N GLY A 87 -6.45 0.31 -5.01
CA GLY A 87 -6.99 1.52 -4.40
C GLY A 87 -8.49 1.65 -4.67
N LEU A 88 -9.31 1.38 -3.66
CA LEU A 88 -10.78 1.35 -3.73
C LEU A 88 -11.39 2.77 -3.83
N TYR A 89 -11.09 3.46 -4.92
CA TYR A 89 -11.38 4.88 -5.11
C TYR A 89 -12.77 5.14 -5.69
N GLY A 90 -13.14 4.36 -6.71
CA GLY A 90 -14.39 4.52 -7.44
C GLY A 90 -15.58 3.77 -6.85
N THR A 91 -15.33 2.80 -5.96
CA THR A 91 -16.35 2.03 -5.24
C THR A 91 -16.95 2.88 -4.13
N LYS A 92 -18.27 2.84 -3.96
CA LYS A 92 -19.03 3.73 -3.07
C LYS A 92 -19.45 3.10 -1.76
N ASP A 93 -19.58 1.78 -1.74
CA ASP A 93 -20.03 1.01 -0.59
C ASP A 93 -19.30 -0.33 -0.48
N HIS A 94 -19.66 -1.09 0.55
CA HIS A 94 -19.10 -2.41 0.84
C HIS A 94 -19.30 -3.39 -0.31
N ASP A 95 -20.50 -3.45 -0.89
CA ASP A 95 -20.85 -4.45 -1.90
C ASP A 95 -20.07 -4.20 -3.21
N GLU A 96 -19.97 -2.95 -3.67
CA GLU A 96 -19.15 -2.60 -4.84
C GLU A 96 -17.67 -2.90 -4.61
N ALA A 97 -17.16 -2.64 -3.40
CA ALA A 97 -15.77 -2.89 -3.04
C ALA A 97 -15.46 -4.39 -2.98
N VAL A 98 -16.35 -5.19 -2.37
CA VAL A 98 -16.24 -6.65 -2.33
C VAL A 98 -16.26 -7.24 -3.74
N GLU A 99 -17.16 -6.81 -4.62
CA GLU A 99 -17.22 -7.33 -6.00
C GLU A 99 -15.93 -7.06 -6.79
N VAL A 100 -15.31 -5.89 -6.61
CA VAL A 100 -13.99 -5.62 -7.23
C VAL A 100 -12.94 -6.55 -6.66
N MET A 101 -12.86 -6.64 -5.33
CA MET A 101 -11.79 -7.39 -4.67
C MET A 101 -11.91 -8.90 -4.85
N GLU A 102 -13.11 -9.48 -4.77
CA GLU A 102 -13.31 -10.93 -4.95
C GLU A 102 -12.85 -11.39 -6.34
N ASN A 103 -13.08 -10.57 -7.37
CA ASN A 103 -12.70 -10.87 -8.74
C ASN A 103 -11.19 -10.68 -8.96
N VAL A 104 -10.54 -9.78 -8.22
CA VAL A 104 -9.08 -9.67 -8.17
C VAL A 104 -8.47 -10.87 -7.47
N VAL A 105 -8.97 -11.23 -6.28
CA VAL A 105 -8.52 -12.38 -5.49
C VAL A 105 -8.62 -13.64 -6.33
N LYS A 106 -9.80 -13.94 -6.90
CA LYS A 106 -9.99 -15.10 -7.78
C LYS A 106 -8.98 -15.15 -8.91
N THR A 107 -8.79 -14.02 -9.61
CA THR A 107 -7.89 -13.95 -10.76
C THR A 107 -6.45 -14.30 -10.42
N VAL A 108 -5.97 -13.84 -9.26
CA VAL A 108 -4.57 -14.03 -8.85
C VAL A 108 -4.38 -15.36 -8.13
N LYS A 109 -5.27 -15.74 -7.20
CA LYS A 109 -5.15 -16.98 -6.43
C LYS A 109 -5.35 -18.23 -7.32
N ASP A 110 -6.12 -18.14 -8.41
CA ASP A 110 -6.21 -19.22 -9.41
C ASP A 110 -4.84 -19.56 -10.06
N VAL A 111 -3.86 -18.65 -10.01
CA VAL A 111 -2.51 -18.87 -10.58
C VAL A 111 -1.38 -18.86 -9.56
N SER A 112 -1.56 -18.24 -8.39
CA SER A 112 -0.55 -18.11 -7.34
C SER A 112 -1.20 -17.87 -5.98
N GLU A 113 -1.11 -18.87 -5.10
CA GLU A 113 -1.55 -18.75 -3.70
C GLU A 113 -0.65 -17.80 -2.89
N ASP A 114 0.63 -17.71 -3.26
CA ASP A 114 1.66 -16.95 -2.54
C ASP A 114 1.56 -15.43 -2.75
N THR A 115 0.89 -14.98 -3.82
CA THR A 115 0.76 -13.54 -4.10
C THR A 115 -0.24 -12.89 -3.16
N ILE A 116 0.19 -11.82 -2.49
CA ILE A 116 -0.57 -11.12 -1.46
C ILE A 116 -1.48 -10.07 -2.08
N ILE A 117 -2.79 -10.15 -1.80
CA ILE A 117 -3.80 -9.20 -2.26
C ILE A 117 -4.12 -8.19 -1.16
N VAL A 118 -3.95 -6.91 -1.51
CA VAL A 118 -4.15 -5.78 -0.60
C VAL A 118 -5.38 -4.97 -1.02
N ALA A 119 -6.40 -4.95 -0.16
CA ALA A 119 -7.52 -4.02 -0.28
C ALA A 119 -7.14 -2.69 0.38
N ALA A 120 -6.97 -1.63 -0.40
CA ALA A 120 -6.54 -0.32 0.10
C ALA A 120 -7.66 0.71 0.02
N GLY A 121 -8.10 1.21 1.18
CA GLY A 121 -8.98 2.38 1.28
C GLY A 121 -8.21 3.67 1.52
N TYR A 122 -8.97 4.75 1.67
CA TYR A 122 -8.43 6.09 1.89
C TYR A 122 -8.96 6.67 3.20
N ALA A 123 -8.09 7.10 4.09
CA ALA A 123 -8.48 7.73 5.36
C ALA A 123 -9.33 9.00 5.12
N ASP A 124 -9.08 9.69 4.00
CA ASP A 124 -9.81 10.85 3.50
C ASP A 124 -10.82 10.50 2.40
N ALA A 125 -11.38 9.28 2.41
CA ALA A 125 -12.35 8.80 1.41
C ALA A 125 -13.50 9.79 1.14
N HIS A 126 -13.98 10.49 2.18
CA HIS A 126 -15.03 11.50 2.08
C HIS A 126 -14.71 12.64 1.10
N ARG A 127 -13.42 12.93 0.86
CA ARG A 127 -12.97 13.98 -0.07
C ARG A 127 -13.11 13.58 -1.54
N VAL A 128 -13.12 12.28 -1.81
CA VAL A 128 -13.16 11.70 -3.16
C VAL A 128 -14.42 10.87 -3.42
N GLY A 129 -15.27 10.71 -2.40
CA GLY A 129 -16.48 9.90 -2.44
C GLY A 129 -16.18 8.42 -2.59
N ALA A 130 -15.08 7.93 -2.01
CA ALA A 130 -14.76 6.51 -1.97
C ALA A 130 -15.50 5.81 -0.81
N VAL A 131 -15.47 4.47 -0.82
CA VAL A 131 -15.94 3.63 0.29
C VAL A 131 -15.28 4.04 1.61
N GLY A 132 -16.03 3.96 2.71
CA GLY A 132 -15.56 4.40 4.03
C GLY A 132 -14.31 3.63 4.50
N PRO A 133 -13.33 4.31 5.11
CA PRO A 133 -12.07 3.67 5.51
C PRO A 133 -12.25 2.53 6.52
N MET A 134 -13.25 2.63 7.40
CA MET A 134 -13.53 1.59 8.40
C MET A 134 -14.26 0.36 7.82
N GLU A 135 -14.73 0.40 6.56
CA GLU A 135 -15.31 -0.77 5.89
C GLU A 135 -14.23 -1.73 5.36
N ILE A 136 -12.99 -1.23 5.17
CA ILE A 136 -11.94 -1.96 4.47
C ILE A 136 -11.55 -3.30 5.11
N PRO A 137 -11.43 -3.45 6.45
CA PRO A 137 -11.17 -4.75 7.06
C PRO A 137 -12.22 -5.79 6.69
N LYS A 138 -13.49 -5.40 6.70
CA LYS A 138 -14.61 -6.27 6.35
C LYS A 138 -14.67 -6.57 4.85
N VAL A 139 -14.41 -5.58 3.99
CA VAL A 139 -14.27 -5.78 2.54
C VAL A 139 -13.16 -6.78 2.24
N ALA A 140 -11.99 -6.61 2.86
CA ALA A 140 -10.84 -7.49 2.68
C ALA A 140 -11.18 -8.93 3.09
N LYS A 141 -11.82 -9.11 4.24
CA LYS A 141 -12.27 -10.42 4.73
C LYS A 141 -13.28 -11.07 3.77
N ASP A 142 -14.36 -10.37 3.44
CA ASP A 142 -15.47 -10.93 2.67
C ASP A 142 -15.06 -11.25 1.21
N ALA A 143 -14.08 -10.53 0.67
CA ALA A 143 -13.49 -10.79 -0.64
C ALA A 143 -12.36 -11.85 -0.63
N GLY A 144 -11.88 -12.29 0.53
CA GLY A 144 -10.75 -13.23 0.66
C GLY A 144 -9.39 -12.61 0.35
N CYS A 145 -9.20 -11.33 0.64
CA CYS A 145 -7.89 -10.66 0.57
C CYS A 145 -6.99 -11.11 1.72
N ASP A 146 -5.70 -10.78 1.63
CA ASP A 146 -4.70 -11.13 2.65
C ASP A 146 -4.42 -9.97 3.60
N LEU A 147 -4.62 -8.72 3.14
CA LEU A 147 -4.23 -7.51 3.87
C LEU A 147 -5.23 -6.36 3.67
N ALA A 148 -5.59 -5.69 4.78
CA ALA A 148 -6.38 -4.46 4.79
C ALA A 148 -5.46 -3.23 4.94
N MET A 149 -5.64 -2.22 4.09
CA MET A 149 -4.75 -1.06 4.03
C MET A 149 -5.47 0.29 4.03
N LEU A 150 -4.84 1.30 4.62
CA LEU A 150 -5.21 2.72 4.46
C LEU A 150 -4.05 3.55 3.90
N ASP A 151 -4.36 4.48 2.99
CA ASP A 151 -3.49 5.59 2.56
C ASP A 151 -4.33 6.89 2.54
N THR A 152 -3.78 8.00 2.06
CA THR A 152 -4.54 9.24 1.75
C THR A 152 -4.78 9.37 0.25
N ALA A 153 -5.95 9.79 -0.22
CA ALA A 153 -6.24 10.02 -1.63
C ALA A 153 -5.61 11.34 -2.08
N VAL A 154 -5.88 12.43 -1.35
CA VAL A 154 -5.40 13.76 -1.72
C VAL A 154 -4.05 14.04 -1.07
N LYS A 155 -3.06 14.43 -1.90
CA LYS A 155 -1.67 14.61 -1.46
C LYS A 155 -1.33 16.07 -1.22
N ASP A 156 -2.05 16.70 -0.28
CA ASP A 156 -1.94 18.13 0.07
C ASP A 156 -1.19 18.41 1.39
N GLY A 157 -0.51 17.40 1.94
CA GLY A 157 0.32 17.53 3.14
C GLY A 157 -0.33 16.99 4.41
N HIS A 158 -1.64 16.76 4.40
CA HIS A 158 -2.32 16.03 5.48
C HIS A 158 -1.86 14.57 5.51
N THR A 159 -1.84 14.03 6.71
CA THR A 159 -1.39 12.70 7.09
C THR A 159 -2.57 11.82 7.48
N LEU A 160 -2.33 10.52 7.60
CA LEU A 160 -3.28 9.56 8.17
C LEU A 160 -3.92 10.06 9.47
N PHE A 161 -3.08 10.62 10.35
CA PHE A 161 -3.46 11.12 11.68
C PHE A 161 -4.27 12.43 11.66
N ASP A 162 -4.35 13.11 10.52
CA ASP A 162 -5.23 14.27 10.36
C ASP A 162 -6.68 13.86 10.04
N TYR A 163 -6.89 12.59 9.67
CA TYR A 163 -8.21 12.05 9.28
C TYR A 163 -8.74 11.00 10.25
N LEU A 164 -7.85 10.21 10.85
CA LEU A 164 -8.19 9.16 11.82
C LEU A 164 -7.30 9.30 13.04
N ASP A 165 -7.90 9.32 14.22
CA ASP A 165 -7.13 9.31 15.46
C ASP A 165 -6.56 7.92 15.76
N ILE A 166 -5.70 7.83 16.79
CA ILE A 166 -5.02 6.58 17.14
C ILE A 166 -5.99 5.49 17.60
N ASP A 167 -7.11 5.84 18.21
CA ASP A 167 -8.09 4.87 18.70
C ASP A 167 -8.85 4.26 17.52
N GLN A 168 -9.21 5.06 16.52
CA GLN A 168 -9.80 4.59 15.26
C GLN A 168 -8.83 3.71 14.46
N LEU A 169 -7.55 4.09 14.39
CA LEU A 169 -6.53 3.28 13.73
C LEU A 169 -6.31 1.95 14.47
N LYS A 170 -6.36 1.96 15.80
CA LYS A 170 -6.30 0.75 16.61
C LYS A 170 -7.50 -0.16 16.36
N GLU A 171 -8.71 0.39 16.32
CA GLU A 171 -9.93 -0.36 15.98
C GLU A 171 -9.82 -1.02 14.60
N PHE A 172 -9.30 -0.28 13.60
CA PHE A 172 -9.05 -0.82 12.26
C PHE A 172 -8.10 -2.02 12.29
N VAL A 173 -6.99 -1.90 13.05
CA VAL A 173 -5.99 -2.97 13.14
C VAL A 173 -6.55 -4.19 13.87
N GLU A 174 -7.18 -3.98 15.03
CA GLU A 174 -7.80 -5.05 15.82
C GLU A 174 -8.90 -5.78 15.03
N GLU A 175 -9.71 -5.05 14.26
CA GLU A 175 -10.74 -5.67 13.42
C GLU A 175 -10.12 -6.53 12.32
N ALA A 176 -9.14 -6.01 11.57
CA ALA A 176 -8.45 -6.78 10.52
C ALA A 176 -7.78 -8.03 11.07
N HIS A 177 -7.06 -7.92 12.20
CA HIS A 177 -6.44 -9.05 12.88
C HIS A 177 -7.47 -10.07 13.36
N SER A 178 -8.66 -9.63 13.80
CA SER A 178 -9.75 -10.54 14.20
C SER A 178 -10.26 -11.42 13.05
N TYR A 179 -10.03 -10.99 11.80
CA TYR A 179 -10.33 -11.75 10.59
C TYR A 179 -9.15 -12.59 10.08
N GLY A 180 -8.00 -12.55 10.76
CA GLY A 180 -6.77 -13.21 10.33
C GLY A 180 -6.04 -12.49 9.18
N LEU A 181 -6.39 -11.23 8.94
CA LEU A 181 -5.73 -10.38 7.93
C LEU A 181 -4.51 -9.70 8.53
N LEU A 182 -3.56 -9.34 7.66
CA LEU A 182 -2.53 -8.35 8.00
C LEU A 182 -3.05 -6.93 7.76
N THR A 183 -2.29 -5.95 8.24
CA THR A 183 -2.60 -4.52 8.10
C THR A 183 -1.46 -3.72 7.48
N ALA A 184 -1.80 -2.72 6.68
CA ALA A 184 -0.84 -1.72 6.24
C ALA A 184 -1.37 -0.30 6.43
N LEU A 185 -0.56 0.57 7.04
CA LEU A 185 -0.94 1.97 7.27
C LEU A 185 0.06 2.91 6.59
N ALA A 186 -0.47 3.79 5.74
CA ALA A 186 0.25 4.79 4.98
C ALA A 186 -0.50 6.13 5.00
N GLY A 187 -0.05 7.11 4.22
CA GLY A 187 -0.68 8.44 4.17
C GLY A 187 0.19 9.51 4.82
N SER A 188 1.23 9.94 4.10
CA SER A 188 2.18 10.98 4.55
C SER A 188 2.74 10.74 5.96
N VAL A 189 2.91 9.47 6.36
CA VAL A 189 3.41 9.07 7.67
C VAL A 189 4.80 9.67 7.93
N LYS A 190 4.97 10.24 9.10
CA LYS A 190 6.22 10.85 9.59
C LYS A 190 6.95 9.90 10.53
N LYS A 191 8.24 10.18 10.79
CA LYS A 191 9.10 9.35 11.65
C LYS A 191 8.54 9.19 13.07
N GLU A 192 7.99 10.27 13.61
CA GLU A 192 7.44 10.31 14.98
C GLU A 192 6.16 9.48 15.12
N GLN A 193 5.51 9.16 14.00
CA GLN A 193 4.29 8.36 13.96
C GLN A 193 4.55 6.85 13.87
N LEU A 194 5.80 6.41 13.64
CA LEU A 194 6.12 4.99 13.51
C LEU A 194 5.90 4.20 14.79
N LYS A 195 6.33 4.75 15.95
CA LYS A 195 6.15 4.07 17.24
C LYS A 195 4.66 3.93 17.62
N PRO A 196 3.82 4.99 17.50
CA PRO A 196 2.37 4.82 17.66
C PRO A 196 1.76 3.75 16.75
N LEU A 197 2.13 3.70 15.46
CA LEU A 197 1.61 2.68 14.53
C LEU A 197 2.07 1.27 14.92
N HIS A 198 3.32 1.12 15.34
CA HIS A 198 3.82 -0.14 15.88
C HIS A 198 3.04 -0.58 17.13
N ASP A 199 2.79 0.33 18.06
CA ASP A 199 2.16 0.02 19.35
C ASP A 199 0.70 -0.43 19.23
N ILE A 200 0.01 -0.05 18.16
CA ILE A 200 -1.33 -0.55 17.83
C ILE A 200 -1.31 -1.86 17.03
N GLY A 201 -0.13 -2.40 16.72
CA GLY A 201 0.01 -3.68 16.01
C GLY A 201 0.05 -3.57 14.48
N CYS A 202 0.34 -2.40 13.89
CA CYS A 202 0.48 -2.28 12.44
C CYS A 202 1.56 -3.23 11.90
N ASP A 203 1.20 -4.04 10.90
CA ASP A 203 2.12 -5.06 10.35
C ASP A 203 3.08 -4.44 9.32
N VAL A 204 2.59 -3.52 8.48
CA VAL A 204 3.36 -2.87 7.42
C VAL A 204 3.13 -1.35 7.44
N VAL A 205 4.21 -0.56 7.50
CA VAL A 205 4.12 0.90 7.33
C VAL A 205 4.55 1.32 5.93
N GLY A 206 3.70 2.09 5.26
CA GLY A 206 3.98 2.60 3.90
C GLY A 206 4.50 4.04 3.90
N ILE A 207 5.72 4.24 3.38
CA ILE A 207 6.41 5.53 3.41
C ILE A 207 6.92 5.93 2.02
N ARG A 208 6.80 7.23 1.73
CA ARG A 208 7.52 7.88 0.62
C ARG A 208 8.17 9.19 1.08
N GLY A 209 7.38 10.13 1.56
CA GLY A 209 7.85 11.48 1.90
C GLY A 209 8.99 11.48 2.92
N ALA A 210 8.86 10.75 4.03
CA ALA A 210 9.90 10.66 5.05
C ALA A 210 11.19 9.93 4.59
N ALA A 211 11.14 9.21 3.46
CA ALA A 211 12.29 8.58 2.83
C ALA A 211 12.97 9.47 1.78
N CYS A 212 12.34 10.58 1.37
CA CYS A 212 12.91 11.56 0.46
C CYS A 212 13.83 12.54 1.20
N VAL A 213 14.92 12.98 0.54
CA VAL A 213 15.80 14.04 1.07
C VAL A 213 14.97 15.30 1.38
N GLY A 214 15.11 15.82 2.60
CA GLY A 214 14.37 17.01 3.06
C GLY A 214 12.88 16.76 3.35
N GLY A 215 12.40 15.52 3.32
CA GLY A 215 11.00 15.18 3.59
C GLY A 215 10.01 15.57 2.48
N ASP A 216 10.49 16.08 1.34
CA ASP A 216 9.65 16.50 0.22
C ASP A 216 9.46 15.37 -0.79
N ARG A 217 8.22 14.88 -0.92
CA ARG A 217 7.84 13.83 -1.88
C ARG A 217 7.73 14.30 -3.34
N ASN A 218 7.63 15.61 -3.58
CA ASN A 218 7.36 16.19 -4.89
C ASN A 218 8.66 16.58 -5.61
N THR A 219 9.61 17.21 -4.89
CA THR A 219 10.92 17.58 -5.45
C THR A 219 12.07 16.75 -4.91
N GLY A 220 11.90 16.10 -3.75
CA GLY A 220 12.91 15.23 -3.16
C GLY A 220 12.88 13.82 -3.76
N LYS A 221 14.07 13.19 -3.78
CA LYS A 221 14.27 11.80 -4.19
C LYS A 221 14.50 10.94 -2.96
N ILE A 222 14.09 9.67 -3.03
CA ILE A 222 14.40 8.67 -2.01
C ILE A 222 15.92 8.54 -1.85
N HIS A 223 16.39 8.46 -0.61
CA HIS A 223 17.81 8.27 -0.30
C HIS A 223 18.00 7.17 0.73
N HIS A 224 18.96 6.27 0.47
CA HIS A 224 19.17 5.06 1.29
C HIS A 224 19.42 5.36 2.77
N THR A 225 20.06 6.47 3.13
CA THR A 225 20.29 6.83 4.54
C THR A 225 18.99 7.14 5.30
N ALA A 226 18.03 7.80 4.67
CA ALA A 226 16.74 8.08 5.28
C ALA A 226 15.92 6.79 5.43
N VAL A 227 15.99 5.90 4.45
CA VAL A 227 15.37 4.57 4.51
C VAL A 227 16.00 3.71 5.60
N ALA A 228 17.33 3.73 5.76
CA ALA A 228 18.03 3.00 6.82
C ALA A 228 17.63 3.47 8.22
N GLU A 229 17.51 4.78 8.42
CA GLU A 229 17.02 5.33 9.69
C GLU A 229 15.57 4.89 10.00
N LEU A 230 14.69 4.91 8.98
CA LEU A 230 13.32 4.42 9.13
C LEU A 230 13.29 2.91 9.45
N LYS A 231 14.18 2.13 8.83
CA LYS A 231 14.30 0.69 9.04
C LYS A 231 14.79 0.38 10.45
N GLU A 232 15.84 1.07 10.92
CA GLU A 232 16.33 0.93 12.29
C GLU A 232 15.23 1.22 13.32
N LEU A 233 14.41 2.26 13.10
CA LEU A 233 13.26 2.54 13.96
C LEU A 233 12.26 1.38 13.97
N CYS A 234 11.87 0.88 12.79
CA CYS A 234 10.92 -0.23 12.66
C CYS A 234 11.41 -1.54 13.29
N ASP A 235 12.72 -1.79 13.27
CA ASP A 235 13.35 -2.98 13.87
C ASP A 235 13.63 -2.83 15.38
N SER A 236 13.65 -1.59 15.88
CA SER A 236 13.92 -1.28 17.30
C SER A 236 12.69 -1.36 18.22
N PHE A 237 11.51 -1.45 17.64
CA PHE A 237 10.23 -1.53 18.35
C PHE A 237 9.79 -2.98 18.50
#